data_AF-H3GRR3-F1
#
_entry.id   AF-H3GRR3-F1
#
_cell.length_a   1.000
_cell.length_b   1.000
_cell.length_c   1.000
_cell.angle_alpha   90.00
_cell.angle_beta   90.00
_cell.angle_gamma   90.00
#
_symmetry.space_group_name_H-M   'P 1'
#
loop_
_entity.id
_entity.type
_entity.pdbx_description
1 polymer ?
#
loop_
_entity_poly.entity_id
_entity_poly.type
_entity_poly.pdbx_seq_one_letter_code
_entity_poly.pdbx_strand_id
1 'polypeptide(L)'
;MARRSPLLNRATAAALHALDASGEEASGTPSATSDSAGASVTVPRSPAATPLAAGEGAEGSSPPTPPSSPGSSPGPSSIERQLLQLGHLVVGVARQRPRRVDSVMDSRLESPTDLGEILSAAVAPARLSLAESEEIISLRDEIARLQAQCADSEDRLHAEVQQREKIEVFCTQATSDCNQAMDTLRQLRQDHVALTRHHNTANAALGHHADIVAGLSARAKAVEASAAASQRLIRKDRERFKAGLVAYTAQLAKLRSDLAASAKASAGAVPAQLQALQEENASLKRANSVLRRHSTAHDLDVDTLILASAGITSEDIDWELLGLSPPSICSKRSRSSSSEIAEDSPDAAMDSGEETKTPAEVSTGAGHHTFWGS
;
A
#
# COMPACT_ATOMS: atom_id res chain seq x y z
N MET A 1 -35.30 23.48 5.43
CA MET A 1 -35.17 22.87 4.09
C MET A 1 -33.84 22.15 4.00
N ALA A 2 -33.82 20.83 4.23
CA ALA A 2 -32.61 20.02 4.21
C ALA A 2 -32.41 19.40 2.83
N ARG A 3 -31.33 19.77 2.14
CA ARG A 3 -30.94 19.16 0.87
C ARG A 3 -30.27 17.81 1.17
N ARG A 4 -31.00 16.71 0.95
CA ARG A 4 -30.45 15.34 0.94
C ARG A 4 -29.74 15.10 -0.40
N SER A 5 -28.48 14.69 -0.31
CA SER A 5 -27.59 14.42 -1.45
C SER A 5 -27.97 13.12 -2.18
N PRO A 6 -28.00 13.09 -3.52
CA PRO A 6 -28.49 11.95 -4.32
C PRO A 6 -27.50 10.77 -4.45
N LEU A 7 -26.34 10.82 -3.82
CA LEU A 7 -25.29 9.80 -3.97
C LEU A 7 -25.45 8.58 -3.05
N LEU A 8 -26.35 8.65 -2.06
CA LEU A 8 -26.54 7.56 -1.08
C LEU A 8 -27.52 6.48 -1.53
N ASN A 9 -28.33 6.72 -2.57
CA ASN A 9 -29.34 5.75 -3.00
C ASN A 9 -28.82 4.71 -4.01
N ARG A 10 -27.65 4.95 -4.64
CA ARG A 10 -27.11 4.03 -5.65
C ARG A 10 -26.23 2.93 -5.07
N ALA A 11 -25.69 3.12 -3.86
CA ALA A 11 -24.88 2.11 -3.17
C ALA A 11 -25.75 1.02 -2.51
N THR A 12 -26.97 1.34 -2.09
CA THR A 12 -27.86 0.40 -1.40
C THR A 12 -28.58 -0.56 -2.34
N ALA A 13 -28.65 -0.26 -3.65
CA ALA A 13 -29.29 -1.13 -4.63
C ALA A 13 -28.38 -2.28 -5.13
N ALA A 14 -27.05 -2.14 -5.01
CA ALA A 14 -26.10 -3.15 -5.46
C ALA A 14 -25.86 -4.27 -4.42
N ALA A 15 -26.19 -4.04 -3.15
CA ALA A 15 -25.98 -4.99 -2.07
C ALA A 15 -27.11 -6.03 -1.90
N LEU A 16 -28.26 -5.85 -2.55
CA LEU A 16 -29.41 -6.75 -2.44
C LEU A 16 -29.47 -7.84 -3.53
N HIS A 17 -28.62 -7.78 -4.56
CA HIS A 17 -28.62 -8.78 -5.64
C HIS A 17 -27.52 -9.85 -5.54
N ALA A 18 -26.67 -9.81 -4.51
CA ALA A 18 -25.53 -10.73 -4.36
C ALA A 18 -25.74 -11.83 -3.30
N LEU A 19 -26.95 -11.99 -2.75
CA LEU A 19 -27.23 -12.93 -1.66
C LEU A 19 -28.17 -14.09 -2.02
N ASP A 20 -28.49 -14.30 -3.31
CA ASP A 20 -29.51 -15.31 -3.70
C ASP A 20 -29.00 -16.38 -4.70
N ALA A 21 -27.72 -16.72 -4.65
CA ALA A 21 -27.19 -17.80 -5.49
C ALA A 21 -26.11 -18.62 -4.77
N SER A 22 -26.51 -19.30 -3.69
CA SER A 22 -25.73 -20.40 -3.13
C SER A 22 -26.68 -21.43 -2.51
N GLY A 23 -26.81 -22.59 -3.14
CA GLY A 23 -27.52 -23.75 -2.61
C GLY A 23 -27.29 -25.02 -3.44
N GLU A 24 -26.84 -26.08 -2.76
CA GLU A 24 -26.83 -27.51 -3.12
C GLU A 24 -25.55 -28.16 -3.71
N GLU A 25 -24.65 -28.53 -2.79
CA GLU A 25 -24.27 -29.90 -2.38
C GLU A 25 -24.42 -31.10 -3.35
N ALA A 26 -23.33 -31.90 -3.45
CA ALA A 26 -23.25 -33.38 -3.28
C ALA A 26 -22.16 -33.99 -4.21
N SER A 27 -20.99 -34.37 -3.70
CA SER A 27 -20.64 -35.71 -3.15
C SER A 27 -20.36 -36.79 -4.21
N GLY A 28 -19.14 -37.34 -4.19
CA GLY A 28 -18.81 -38.63 -4.80
C GLY A 28 -17.40 -38.78 -5.35
N THR A 29 -16.45 -39.23 -4.52
CA THR A 29 -15.29 -40.04 -4.96
C THR A 29 -15.64 -41.52 -4.77
N PRO A 30 -15.05 -42.45 -5.54
CA PRO A 30 -13.82 -43.09 -5.07
C PRO A 30 -12.79 -43.46 -6.17
N SER A 31 -11.57 -43.68 -5.68
CA SER A 31 -10.34 -44.09 -6.37
C SER A 31 -10.38 -45.48 -7.03
N ALA A 32 -9.58 -45.67 -8.07
CA ALA A 32 -8.84 -46.92 -8.31
C ALA A 32 -7.58 -46.68 -9.15
N THR A 33 -6.52 -47.37 -8.74
CA THR A 33 -5.14 -47.46 -9.24
C THR A 33 -5.02 -48.38 -10.48
N SER A 34 -4.07 -48.13 -11.37
CA SER A 34 -3.09 -49.13 -11.88
C SER A 34 -2.22 -48.61 -13.02
N ASP A 35 -0.92 -48.57 -12.74
CA ASP A 35 0.27 -48.92 -13.53
C ASP A 35 0.20 -49.17 -15.05
N SER A 36 1.22 -48.61 -15.73
CA SER A 36 2.25 -49.36 -16.47
C SER A 36 2.49 -48.98 -17.95
N ALA A 37 3.79 -48.78 -18.22
CA ALA A 37 4.53 -49.08 -19.45
C ALA A 37 4.36 -48.19 -20.70
N GLY A 38 5.30 -47.24 -20.78
CA GLY A 38 6.28 -47.08 -21.85
C GLY A 38 6.09 -47.81 -23.18
N ALA A 39 6.06 -47.03 -24.25
CA ALA A 39 6.74 -47.36 -25.51
C ALA A 39 7.00 -46.06 -26.30
N SER A 40 8.27 -45.72 -26.47
CA SER A 40 8.73 -44.73 -27.44
C SER A 40 8.57 -45.30 -28.86
N VAL A 41 7.95 -44.56 -29.75
CA VAL A 41 7.96 -44.85 -31.20
C VAL A 41 8.44 -43.61 -31.95
N THR A 42 9.67 -43.73 -32.43
CA THR A 42 10.34 -42.89 -33.43
C THR A 42 9.84 -43.22 -34.84
N VAL A 43 9.51 -42.18 -35.61
CA VAL A 43 9.39 -42.11 -37.09
C VAL A 43 9.77 -40.64 -37.45
N PRO A 44 10.40 -40.25 -38.59
CA PRO A 44 10.45 -40.90 -39.91
C PRO A 44 11.82 -40.96 -40.62
N ARG A 45 11.90 -41.74 -41.71
CA ARG A 45 12.78 -41.41 -42.84
C ARG A 45 12.13 -41.81 -44.17
N SER A 46 11.91 -40.82 -45.03
CA SER A 46 11.42 -40.97 -46.41
C SER A 46 12.48 -41.56 -47.35
N PRO A 47 12.09 -42.25 -48.44
CA PRO A 47 13.00 -42.71 -49.49
C PRO A 47 13.20 -41.65 -50.58
N ALA A 48 14.39 -41.63 -51.17
CA ALA A 48 14.81 -40.74 -52.24
C ALA A 48 14.98 -41.48 -53.58
N ALA A 49 14.39 -40.89 -54.62
CA ALA A 49 14.85 -40.69 -55.99
C ALA A 49 15.64 -41.80 -56.75
N THR A 50 15.04 -42.22 -57.87
CA THR A 50 15.65 -42.62 -59.16
C THR A 50 16.55 -41.51 -59.73
N PRO A 51 17.54 -41.78 -60.63
CA PRO A 51 17.23 -42.07 -62.04
C PRO A 51 18.17 -43.06 -62.76
N LEU A 52 17.64 -43.70 -63.82
CA LEU A 52 18.37 -44.56 -64.75
C LEU A 52 18.94 -43.72 -65.91
N ALA A 53 20.20 -44.00 -66.26
CA ALA A 53 20.98 -43.31 -67.29
C ALA A 53 20.59 -43.73 -68.72
N ALA A 54 20.59 -42.75 -69.61
CA ALA A 54 20.62 -42.90 -71.06
C ALA A 54 22.08 -43.04 -71.53
N GLY A 55 22.30 -43.85 -72.57
CA GLY A 55 23.56 -43.97 -73.29
C GLY A 55 23.29 -44.37 -74.73
N GLU A 56 23.49 -43.41 -75.63
CA GLU A 56 23.47 -43.52 -77.10
C GLU A 56 24.71 -44.25 -77.65
N GLY A 57 24.61 -44.68 -78.92
CA GLY A 57 25.72 -45.15 -79.75
C GLY A 57 25.18 -46.02 -80.89
N ALA A 58 24.59 -45.45 -81.94
CA ALA A 58 25.26 -44.87 -83.12
C ALA A 58 25.75 -45.93 -84.13
N GLU A 59 25.09 -45.89 -85.30
CA GLU A 59 25.61 -46.00 -86.67
C GLU A 59 26.64 -47.07 -87.07
N GLY A 60 26.44 -47.60 -88.28
CA GLY A 60 27.49 -48.31 -89.03
C GLY A 60 26.89 -49.42 -89.89
N SER A 61 26.23 -49.09 -90.99
CA SER A 61 26.88 -49.08 -92.31
C SER A 61 27.23 -50.49 -92.82
N SER A 62 26.33 -51.05 -93.63
CA SER A 62 26.76 -51.85 -94.78
C SER A 62 27.59 -50.95 -95.68
N PRO A 63 28.78 -51.38 -96.15
CA PRO A 63 29.02 -51.41 -97.60
C PRO A 63 30.05 -52.53 -97.97
N PRO A 64 30.66 -52.58 -99.18
CA PRO A 64 30.25 -53.44 -100.29
C PRO A 64 31.43 -54.28 -100.88
N THR A 65 31.22 -54.86 -102.08
CA THR A 65 32.21 -55.36 -103.07
C THR A 65 32.90 -56.73 -102.82
N PRO A 66 33.46 -57.45 -103.83
CA PRO A 66 33.67 -57.13 -105.26
C PRO A 66 33.22 -58.24 -106.27
N PRO A 67 33.42 -58.07 -107.60
CA PRO A 67 32.78 -58.88 -108.64
C PRO A 67 33.59 -60.14 -108.99
N SER A 68 32.90 -61.19 -109.46
CA SER A 68 33.53 -62.32 -110.14
C SER A 68 32.76 -62.64 -111.42
N SER A 69 33.41 -62.29 -112.52
CA SER A 69 33.11 -62.71 -113.89
C SER A 69 33.36 -64.21 -114.09
N PRO A 70 32.91 -64.81 -115.21
CA PRO A 70 32.16 -66.06 -115.20
C PRO A 70 33.07 -67.30 -115.31
N GLY A 71 32.96 -68.18 -114.31
CA GLY A 71 33.33 -69.58 -114.46
C GLY A 71 32.07 -70.36 -114.85
N SER A 72 31.96 -70.79 -116.11
CA SER A 72 30.96 -71.78 -116.52
C SER A 72 31.13 -73.03 -115.65
N SER A 73 30.18 -73.25 -114.75
CA SER A 73 29.98 -74.51 -114.02
C SER A 73 28.56 -74.98 -114.32
N PRO A 74 28.32 -76.28 -114.53
CA PRO A 74 27.06 -76.79 -115.06
C PRO A 74 25.92 -76.38 -114.14
N GLY A 75 24.84 -75.82 -114.69
CA GLY A 75 23.67 -75.47 -113.90
C GLY A 75 23.17 -76.69 -113.11
N PRO A 76 22.69 -76.48 -111.86
CA PRO A 76 22.25 -77.56 -111.01
C PRO A 76 21.22 -78.41 -111.75
N SER A 77 21.50 -79.71 -111.82
CA SER A 77 20.53 -80.68 -112.31
C SER A 77 19.19 -80.49 -111.57
N SER A 78 18.06 -80.89 -112.17
CA SER A 78 16.71 -80.74 -111.58
C SER A 78 16.63 -81.17 -110.10
N ILE A 79 17.47 -82.12 -109.72
CA ILE A 79 17.59 -82.70 -108.38
C ILE A 79 18.23 -81.71 -107.38
N GLU A 80 19.24 -80.94 -107.80
CA GLU A 80 19.91 -79.98 -106.93
C GLU A 80 19.01 -78.80 -106.54
N ARG A 81 18.10 -78.37 -107.42
CA ARG A 81 17.08 -77.35 -107.07
C ARG A 81 16.06 -77.88 -106.07
N GLN A 82 15.61 -79.13 -106.24
CA GLN A 82 14.70 -79.77 -105.30
C GLN A 82 15.36 -79.97 -103.93
N LEU A 83 16.64 -80.34 -103.89
CA LEU A 83 17.40 -80.48 -102.64
C LEU A 83 17.62 -79.13 -101.94
N LEU A 84 17.84 -78.05 -102.69
CA LEU A 84 17.94 -76.71 -102.11
C LEU A 84 16.60 -76.23 -101.52
N GLN A 85 15.49 -76.49 -102.22
CA GLN A 85 14.14 -76.13 -101.79
C GLN A 85 13.72 -76.95 -100.55
N LEU A 86 14.13 -78.22 -100.50
CA LEU A 86 13.99 -79.07 -99.31
C LEU A 86 14.85 -78.56 -98.15
N GLY A 87 16.09 -78.15 -98.42
CA GLY A 87 16.98 -77.54 -97.41
C GLY A 87 16.38 -76.28 -96.77
N HIS A 88 15.78 -75.39 -97.57
CA HIS A 88 15.07 -74.21 -97.05
C HIS A 88 13.84 -74.58 -96.22
N LEU A 89 13.08 -75.60 -96.62
CA LEU A 89 11.92 -76.08 -95.87
C LEU A 89 12.34 -76.66 -94.51
N VAL A 90 13.36 -77.52 -94.48
CA VAL A 90 13.87 -78.14 -93.24
C VAL A 90 14.40 -77.08 -92.28
N VAL A 91 15.15 -76.08 -92.77
CA VAL A 91 15.63 -74.97 -91.94
C VAL A 91 14.46 -74.10 -91.46
N GLY A 92 13.42 -73.91 -92.28
CA GLY A 92 12.20 -73.20 -91.91
C GLY A 92 11.42 -73.90 -90.79
N VAL A 93 11.28 -75.23 -90.86
CA VAL A 93 10.60 -76.04 -89.84
C VAL A 93 11.42 -76.08 -88.54
N ALA A 94 12.73 -76.25 -88.62
CA ALA A 94 13.61 -76.32 -87.45
C ALA A 94 13.74 -74.98 -86.69
N ARG A 95 13.47 -73.84 -87.36
CA ARG A 95 13.56 -72.50 -86.76
C ARG A 95 12.22 -71.95 -86.23
N GLN A 96 11.09 -72.61 -86.48
CA GLN A 96 9.79 -72.17 -85.92
C GLN A 96 9.64 -72.61 -84.46
N ARG A 97 9.21 -71.69 -83.58
CA ARG A 97 8.80 -72.05 -82.21
C ARG A 97 7.63 -73.04 -82.27
N PRO A 98 7.52 -74.02 -81.34
CA PRO A 98 6.37 -74.92 -81.30
C PRO A 98 5.08 -74.11 -81.29
N ARG A 99 4.26 -74.25 -82.35
CA ARG A 99 2.94 -73.61 -82.41
C ARG A 99 2.11 -74.22 -81.28
N ARG A 100 1.40 -73.37 -80.53
CA ARG A 100 0.39 -73.87 -79.58
C ARG A 100 -0.57 -74.74 -80.39
N VAL A 101 -0.91 -75.91 -79.86
CA VAL A 101 -1.86 -76.86 -80.48
C VAL A 101 -3.14 -76.09 -80.77
N ASP A 102 -3.39 -75.81 -82.04
CA ASP A 102 -4.65 -75.21 -82.48
C ASP A 102 -5.52 -76.40 -82.88
N SER A 103 -6.29 -76.89 -81.92
CA SER A 103 -7.15 -78.07 -82.09
C SER A 103 -8.16 -77.90 -83.22
N VAL A 104 -8.51 -76.66 -83.57
CA VAL A 104 -9.42 -76.34 -84.69
C VAL A 104 -8.67 -76.42 -86.02
N MET A 105 -7.42 -75.96 -86.07
CA MET A 105 -6.53 -76.18 -87.21
C MET A 105 -6.21 -77.66 -87.42
N ASP A 106 -5.86 -78.38 -86.35
CA ASP A 106 -5.47 -79.79 -86.42
C ASP A 106 -6.64 -80.67 -86.89
N SER A 107 -7.84 -80.49 -86.33
CA SER A 107 -9.05 -81.22 -86.79
C SER A 107 -9.45 -80.90 -88.24
N ARG A 108 -9.13 -79.71 -88.75
CA ARG A 108 -9.38 -79.34 -90.16
C ARG A 108 -8.36 -79.93 -91.12
N LEU A 109 -7.17 -80.26 -90.65
CA LEU A 109 -6.12 -80.92 -91.44
C LEU A 109 -6.23 -82.45 -91.45
N GLU A 110 -7.11 -83.04 -90.63
CA GLU A 110 -7.33 -84.50 -90.55
C GLU A 110 -8.20 -85.07 -91.71
N SER A 111 -9.00 -84.24 -92.37
CA SER A 111 -9.95 -84.66 -93.42
C SER A 111 -9.52 -84.48 -94.90
N PRO A 112 -8.70 -83.47 -95.30
CA PRO A 112 -8.39 -83.24 -96.71
C PRO A 112 -7.40 -84.27 -97.28
N THR A 113 -7.65 -84.73 -98.52
CA THR A 113 -6.87 -85.81 -99.16
C THR A 113 -6.00 -85.31 -100.33
N ASP A 114 -6.24 -84.08 -100.81
CA ASP A 114 -5.47 -83.43 -101.86
C ASP A 114 -4.76 -82.14 -101.39
N LEU A 115 -3.64 -81.79 -102.05
CA LEU A 115 -2.81 -80.63 -101.72
C LEU A 115 -3.59 -79.31 -101.78
N GLY A 116 -4.54 -79.18 -102.73
CA GLY A 116 -5.40 -78.00 -102.83
C GLY A 116 -6.35 -77.84 -101.64
N GLU A 117 -6.85 -78.95 -101.10
CA GLU A 117 -7.73 -78.98 -99.93
C GLU A 117 -6.96 -78.71 -98.64
N ILE A 118 -5.74 -79.26 -98.51
CA ILE A 118 -4.84 -78.99 -97.37
C ILE A 118 -4.50 -77.50 -97.29
N LEU A 119 -4.17 -76.87 -98.43
CA LEU A 119 -3.87 -75.43 -98.45
C LEU A 119 -5.11 -74.57 -98.13
N SER A 120 -6.29 -74.99 -98.60
CA SER A 120 -7.55 -74.31 -98.26
C SER A 120 -7.90 -74.46 -96.78
N ALA A 121 -7.69 -75.65 -96.20
CA ALA A 121 -7.86 -75.91 -94.78
C ALA A 121 -6.86 -75.11 -93.93
N ALA A 122 -5.60 -75.01 -94.36
CA ALA A 122 -4.56 -74.26 -93.64
C ALA A 122 -4.76 -72.74 -93.66
N VAL A 123 -5.44 -72.19 -94.67
CA VAL A 123 -5.64 -70.75 -94.83
C VAL A 123 -6.99 -70.27 -94.31
N ALA A 124 -8.00 -71.14 -94.15
CA ALA A 124 -9.31 -70.65 -93.70
C ALA A 124 -9.30 -70.19 -92.23
N PRO A 125 -9.99 -69.08 -91.89
CA PRO A 125 -10.00 -68.52 -90.55
C PRO A 125 -10.55 -69.51 -89.51
N ALA A 126 -10.00 -69.48 -88.29
CA ALA A 126 -10.58 -70.19 -87.15
C ALA A 126 -12.00 -69.65 -86.90
N ARG A 127 -13.02 -70.51 -87.09
CA ARG A 127 -14.41 -70.18 -86.79
C ARG A 127 -14.73 -70.69 -85.39
N LEU A 128 -14.93 -69.77 -84.46
CA LEU A 128 -15.44 -70.10 -83.13
C LEU A 128 -16.85 -70.69 -83.27
N SER A 129 -17.20 -71.64 -82.40
CA SER A 129 -18.58 -72.11 -82.30
C SER A 129 -19.49 -71.00 -81.73
N LEU A 130 -20.79 -71.07 -82.01
CA LEU A 130 -21.75 -70.08 -81.51
C LEU A 130 -21.72 -69.99 -79.97
N ALA A 131 -21.62 -71.14 -79.27
CA ALA A 131 -21.56 -71.20 -77.81
C ALA A 131 -20.31 -70.49 -77.24
N GLU A 132 -19.13 -70.72 -77.83
CA GLU A 132 -17.90 -70.02 -77.42
C GLU A 132 -17.99 -68.52 -77.71
N SER A 133 -18.65 -68.13 -78.80
CA SER A 133 -18.85 -66.71 -79.11
C SER A 133 -19.81 -66.01 -78.14
N GLU A 134 -20.86 -66.70 -77.68
CA GLU A 134 -21.79 -66.23 -76.65
C GLU A 134 -21.09 -66.10 -75.29
N GLU A 135 -20.24 -67.05 -74.92
CA GLU A 135 -19.43 -66.99 -73.70
C GLU A 135 -18.43 -65.81 -73.74
N ILE A 136 -17.77 -65.58 -74.88
CA ILE A 136 -16.87 -64.42 -75.05
C ILE A 136 -17.64 -63.10 -74.93
N ILE A 137 -18.85 -63.01 -75.47
CA ILE A 137 -19.72 -61.84 -75.32
C ILE A 137 -20.09 -61.65 -73.83
N SER A 138 -20.53 -62.72 -73.15
CA SER A 138 -20.87 -62.68 -71.73
C SER A 138 -19.68 -62.27 -70.85
N LEU A 139 -18.47 -62.77 -71.13
CA LEU A 139 -17.26 -62.38 -70.41
C LEU A 139 -16.90 -60.91 -70.67
N ARG A 140 -17.10 -60.40 -71.89
CA ARG A 140 -16.86 -58.98 -72.19
C ARG A 140 -17.86 -58.09 -71.46
N ASP A 141 -19.13 -58.47 -71.43
CA ASP A 141 -20.17 -57.74 -70.68
C ASP A 141 -19.87 -57.77 -69.17
N GLU A 142 -19.42 -58.90 -68.66
CA GLU A 142 -19.01 -59.06 -67.27
C GLU A 142 -17.76 -58.23 -66.93
N ILE A 143 -16.76 -58.19 -67.83
CA ILE A 143 -15.59 -57.32 -67.69
C ILE A 143 -16.03 -55.85 -67.66
N ALA A 144 -16.93 -55.44 -68.56
CA ALA A 144 -17.43 -54.07 -68.60
C ALA A 144 -18.18 -53.71 -67.30
N ARG A 145 -18.98 -54.64 -66.77
CA ARG A 145 -19.70 -54.48 -65.50
C ARG A 145 -18.73 -54.35 -64.32
N LEU A 146 -17.72 -55.21 -64.23
CA LEU A 146 -16.70 -55.15 -63.18
C LEU A 146 -15.87 -53.88 -63.28
N GLN A 147 -15.52 -53.44 -64.48
CA GLN A 147 -14.81 -52.17 -64.70
C GLN A 147 -15.62 -50.97 -64.22
N ALA A 148 -16.92 -50.92 -64.51
CA ALA A 148 -17.80 -49.87 -63.99
C ALA A 148 -17.89 -49.91 -62.46
N GLN A 149 -18.03 -51.11 -61.88
CA GLN A 149 -18.05 -51.29 -60.43
C GLN A 149 -16.72 -50.86 -59.76
N CYS A 150 -15.58 -51.13 -60.41
CA CYS A 150 -14.27 -50.66 -59.94
C CYS A 150 -14.22 -49.13 -59.91
N ALA A 151 -14.62 -48.46 -61.00
CA ALA A 151 -14.64 -47.00 -61.08
C ALA A 151 -15.54 -46.38 -59.99
N ASP A 152 -16.76 -46.91 -59.81
CA ASP A 152 -17.67 -46.46 -58.74
C ASP A 152 -17.07 -46.64 -57.34
N SER A 153 -16.35 -47.75 -57.11
CA SER A 153 -15.69 -48.01 -55.82
C SER A 153 -14.48 -47.13 -55.57
N GLU A 154 -13.74 -46.76 -56.62
CA GLU A 154 -12.62 -45.82 -56.56
C GLU A 154 -13.12 -44.41 -56.22
N ASP A 155 -14.19 -43.96 -56.88
CA ASP A 155 -14.84 -42.67 -56.58
C ASP A 155 -15.36 -42.63 -55.14
N ARG A 156 -15.97 -43.73 -54.67
CA ARG A 156 -16.42 -43.86 -53.28
C ARG A 156 -15.25 -43.80 -52.29
N LEU A 157 -14.15 -44.49 -52.60
CA LEU A 157 -12.94 -44.46 -51.78
C LEU A 157 -12.34 -43.04 -51.73
N HIS A 158 -12.29 -42.34 -52.87
CA HIS A 158 -11.84 -40.95 -52.93
C HIS A 158 -12.70 -40.03 -52.05
N ALA A 159 -14.03 -40.16 -52.10
CA ALA A 159 -14.94 -39.40 -51.24
C ALA A 159 -14.72 -39.71 -49.73
N GLU A 160 -14.55 -40.99 -49.37
CA GLU A 160 -14.26 -41.38 -47.99
C GLU A 160 -12.91 -40.84 -47.49
N VAL A 161 -11.86 -40.87 -48.32
CA VAL A 161 -10.54 -40.32 -47.98
C VAL A 161 -10.62 -38.81 -47.73
N GLN A 162 -11.30 -38.07 -48.60
CA GLN A 162 -11.52 -36.62 -48.40
C GLN A 162 -12.28 -36.33 -47.12
N GLN A 163 -13.30 -37.13 -46.80
CA GLN A 163 -14.04 -36.97 -45.55
C GLN A 163 -13.15 -37.25 -44.32
N ARG A 164 -12.30 -38.29 -44.37
CA ARG A 164 -11.36 -38.61 -43.29
C ARG A 164 -10.33 -37.51 -43.08
N GLU A 165 -9.76 -36.96 -44.14
CA GLU A 165 -8.83 -35.82 -44.06
C GLU A 165 -9.51 -34.60 -43.41
N LYS A 166 -10.76 -34.32 -43.80
CA LYS A 166 -11.56 -33.25 -43.17
C LYS A 166 -11.76 -33.48 -41.67
N ILE A 167 -12.08 -34.71 -41.27
CA ILE A 167 -12.25 -35.08 -39.86
C ILE A 167 -10.92 -34.93 -39.11
N GLU A 168 -9.81 -35.36 -39.69
CA GLU A 168 -8.48 -35.23 -39.10
C GLU A 168 -8.10 -33.77 -38.82
N VAL A 169 -8.36 -32.87 -39.78
CA VAL A 169 -8.16 -31.42 -39.58
C VAL A 169 -9.04 -30.89 -38.44
N PHE A 170 -10.31 -31.31 -38.34
CA PHE A 170 -11.14 -30.90 -37.22
C PHE A 170 -10.66 -31.45 -35.87
N CYS A 171 -10.20 -32.70 -35.82
CA CYS A 171 -9.68 -33.30 -34.60
C CYS A 171 -8.39 -32.62 -34.13
N THR A 172 -7.48 -32.30 -35.05
CA THR A 172 -6.25 -31.56 -34.73
C THR A 172 -6.56 -30.14 -34.25
N GLN A 173 -7.51 -29.45 -34.89
CA GLN A 173 -7.97 -28.13 -34.45
C GLN A 173 -8.59 -28.18 -33.04
N ALA A 174 -9.53 -29.11 -32.81
CA ALA A 174 -10.17 -29.27 -31.50
C ALA A 174 -9.15 -29.60 -30.38
N THR A 175 -8.11 -30.37 -30.70
CA THR A 175 -7.02 -30.69 -29.78
C THR A 175 -6.19 -29.44 -29.46
N SER A 176 -5.88 -28.62 -30.47
CA SER A 176 -5.19 -27.34 -30.28
C SER A 176 -6.00 -26.39 -29.39
N ASP A 177 -7.30 -26.24 -29.65
CA ASP A 177 -8.18 -25.37 -28.87
C ASP A 177 -8.30 -25.85 -27.41
N CYS A 178 -8.40 -27.16 -27.20
CA CYS A 178 -8.39 -27.76 -25.87
C CYS A 178 -7.10 -27.46 -25.11
N ASN A 179 -5.94 -27.59 -25.77
CA ASN A 179 -4.64 -27.26 -25.18
C ASN A 179 -4.56 -25.78 -24.79
N GLN A 180 -5.01 -24.89 -25.68
CA GLN A 180 -5.07 -23.44 -25.40
C GLN A 180 -6.00 -23.13 -24.21
N ALA A 181 -7.16 -23.77 -24.14
CA ALA A 181 -8.08 -23.63 -23.00
C ALA A 181 -7.45 -24.14 -21.70
N MET A 182 -6.72 -25.25 -21.74
CA MET A 182 -5.99 -25.74 -20.56
C MET A 182 -4.89 -24.77 -20.11
N ASP A 183 -4.17 -24.14 -21.02
CA ASP A 183 -3.13 -23.17 -20.69
C ASP A 183 -3.71 -21.90 -20.05
N THR A 184 -4.82 -21.38 -20.60
CA THR A 184 -5.53 -20.24 -19.99
C THR A 184 -6.08 -20.58 -18.60
N LEU A 185 -6.60 -21.79 -18.39
CA LEU A 185 -7.02 -22.26 -17.06
C LEU A 185 -5.84 -22.38 -16.08
N ARG A 186 -4.68 -22.86 -16.54
CA ARG A 186 -3.46 -22.91 -15.71
C ARG A 186 -3.04 -21.50 -15.31
N GLN A 187 -3.04 -20.55 -16.24
CA GLN A 187 -2.71 -19.15 -15.97
C GLN A 187 -3.69 -18.53 -14.95
N LEU A 188 -4.99 -18.68 -15.18
CA LEU A 188 -6.01 -18.12 -14.29
C LEU A 188 -5.91 -18.68 -12.86
N ARG A 189 -5.56 -19.97 -12.72
CA ARG A 189 -5.29 -20.57 -11.41
C ARG A 189 -4.08 -19.96 -10.72
N GLN A 190 -3.00 -19.69 -11.45
CA GLN A 190 -1.82 -19.01 -10.91
C GLN A 190 -2.15 -17.59 -10.46
N ASP A 191 -2.89 -16.85 -11.30
CA ASP A 191 -3.33 -15.49 -10.99
C ASP A 191 -4.25 -15.47 -9.77
N HIS A 192 -5.17 -16.43 -9.65
CA HIS A 192 -6.04 -16.55 -8.48
C HIS A 192 -5.25 -16.81 -7.18
N VAL A 193 -4.22 -17.66 -7.24
CA VAL A 193 -3.33 -17.91 -6.09
C VAL A 193 -2.54 -16.65 -5.73
N ALA A 194 -2.02 -15.92 -6.73
CA ALA A 194 -1.30 -14.67 -6.51
C ALA A 194 -2.20 -13.59 -5.89
N LEU A 195 -3.42 -13.45 -6.39
CA LEU A 195 -4.42 -12.52 -5.87
C LEU A 195 -4.83 -12.87 -4.44
N THR A 196 -5.02 -14.15 -4.15
CA THR A 196 -5.35 -14.63 -2.79
C THR A 196 -4.21 -14.32 -1.82
N ARG A 197 -2.95 -14.53 -2.22
CA ARG A 197 -1.80 -14.11 -1.41
C ARG A 197 -1.80 -12.61 -1.16
N HIS A 198 -2.00 -11.80 -2.19
CA HIS A 198 -2.06 -10.36 -2.05
C HIS A 198 -3.18 -9.91 -1.10
N HIS A 199 -4.37 -10.51 -1.22
CA HIS A 199 -5.50 -10.24 -0.33
C HIS A 199 -5.16 -10.58 1.13
N ASN A 200 -4.54 -11.73 1.38
CA ASN A 200 -4.13 -12.12 2.73
C ASN A 200 -3.08 -11.16 3.32
N THR A 201 -2.11 -10.72 2.52
CA THR A 201 -1.12 -9.71 2.95
C THR A 201 -1.79 -8.37 3.28
N ALA A 202 -2.74 -7.92 2.46
CA ALA A 202 -3.50 -6.70 2.71
C ALA A 202 -4.34 -6.80 4.00
N ASN A 203 -4.99 -7.95 4.24
CA ASN A 203 -5.74 -8.20 5.47
C ASN A 203 -4.84 -8.19 6.71
N ALA A 204 -3.63 -8.75 6.64
CA ALA A 204 -2.67 -8.68 7.73
C ALA A 204 -2.27 -7.22 8.03
N ALA A 205 -2.03 -6.40 6.99
CA ALA A 205 -1.76 -4.98 7.15
C ALA A 205 -2.94 -4.22 7.78
N LEU A 206 -4.18 -4.53 7.37
CA LEU A 206 -5.38 -3.97 7.99
C LEU A 206 -5.50 -4.35 9.48
N GLY A 207 -5.15 -5.58 9.84
CA GLY A 207 -5.06 -6.01 11.24
C GLY A 207 -4.07 -5.17 12.04
N HIS A 208 -2.86 -4.97 11.52
CA HIS A 208 -1.86 -4.10 12.15
C HIS A 208 -2.35 -2.65 12.29
N HIS A 209 -3.02 -2.09 11.28
CA HIS A 209 -3.59 -0.76 11.37
C HIS A 209 -4.71 -0.68 12.42
N ALA A 210 -5.55 -1.71 12.56
CA ALA A 210 -6.56 -1.78 13.60
C ALA A 210 -5.93 -1.75 15.00
N ASP A 211 -4.83 -2.48 15.22
CA ASP A 211 -4.09 -2.47 16.49
C ASP A 211 -3.50 -1.08 16.79
N ILE A 212 -2.90 -0.42 15.78
CA ILE A 212 -2.38 0.94 15.91
C ILE A 212 -3.49 1.92 16.28
N VAL A 213 -4.65 1.85 15.62
CA VAL A 213 -5.80 2.72 15.89
C VAL A 213 -6.36 2.46 17.29
N ALA A 214 -6.48 1.20 17.72
CA ALA A 214 -6.88 0.86 19.09
C ALA A 214 -5.90 1.44 20.12
N GLY A 215 -4.59 1.31 19.88
CA GLY A 215 -3.54 1.88 20.74
C GLY A 215 -3.58 3.41 20.79
N LEU A 216 -3.80 4.07 19.65
CA LEU A 216 -3.96 5.52 19.59
C LEU A 216 -5.22 5.98 20.34
N SER A 217 -6.34 5.28 20.19
CA SER A 217 -7.58 5.58 20.91
C SER A 217 -7.41 5.46 22.43
N ALA A 218 -6.72 4.41 22.89
CA ALA A 218 -6.42 4.22 24.30
C ALA A 218 -5.54 5.36 24.86
N ARG A 219 -4.49 5.75 24.13
CA ARG A 219 -3.63 6.89 24.50
C ARG A 219 -4.40 8.21 24.54
N ALA A 220 -5.26 8.47 23.55
CA ALA A 220 -6.09 9.67 23.52
C ALA A 220 -6.98 9.77 24.77
N LYS A 221 -7.68 8.68 25.13
CA LYS A 221 -8.50 8.61 26.34
C LYS A 221 -7.68 8.85 27.62
N ALA A 222 -6.46 8.32 27.69
CA ALA A 222 -5.57 8.54 28.83
C ALA A 222 -5.14 10.01 28.96
N VAL A 223 -4.80 10.66 27.83
CA VAL A 223 -4.45 12.09 27.80
C VAL A 223 -5.65 12.95 28.17
N GLU A 224 -6.85 12.63 27.67
CA GLU A 224 -8.09 13.32 28.04
C GLU A 224 -8.40 13.20 29.54
N ALA A 225 -8.23 12.00 30.11
CA ALA A 225 -8.41 11.79 31.55
C ALA A 225 -7.41 12.60 32.39
N SER A 226 -6.14 12.63 31.97
CA SER A 226 -5.09 13.44 32.60
C SER A 226 -5.39 14.94 32.51
N ALA A 227 -5.80 15.42 31.33
CA ALA A 227 -6.20 16.82 31.14
C ALA A 227 -7.40 17.19 32.03
N ALA A 228 -8.41 16.32 32.12
CA ALA A 228 -9.56 16.51 33.01
C ALA A 228 -9.13 16.55 34.49
N ALA A 229 -8.18 15.71 34.91
CA ALA A 229 -7.63 15.72 36.26
C ALA A 229 -6.89 17.03 36.57
N SER A 230 -6.00 17.47 35.68
CA SER A 230 -5.27 18.74 35.79
C SER A 230 -6.22 19.94 35.87
N GLN A 231 -7.27 19.97 35.03
CA GLN A 231 -8.28 21.03 35.11
C GLN A 231 -9.04 21.03 36.45
N ARG A 232 -9.31 19.86 37.05
CA ARG A 232 -9.93 19.78 38.38
C ARG A 232 -9.01 20.34 39.46
N LEU A 233 -7.70 20.09 39.38
CA LEU A 233 -6.71 20.67 40.30
C LEU A 233 -6.65 22.19 40.18
N ILE A 234 -6.53 22.72 38.94
CA ILE A 234 -6.53 24.17 38.69
C ILE A 234 -7.78 24.83 39.26
N ARG A 235 -8.96 24.22 39.09
CA ARG A 235 -10.20 24.73 39.70
C ARG A 235 -10.11 24.79 41.22
N LYS A 236 -9.64 23.71 41.87
CA LYS A 236 -9.46 23.67 43.33
C LYS A 236 -8.49 24.74 43.81
N ASP A 237 -7.35 24.90 43.15
CA ASP A 237 -6.33 25.88 43.54
C ASP A 237 -6.81 27.31 43.34
N ARG A 238 -7.56 27.57 42.26
CA ARG A 238 -8.22 28.87 42.05
C ARG A 238 -9.21 29.20 43.17
N GLU A 239 -10.02 28.24 43.62
CA GLU A 239 -10.95 28.46 44.73
C GLU A 239 -10.21 28.67 46.06
N ARG A 240 -9.13 27.91 46.32
CA ARG A 240 -8.28 28.13 47.50
C ARG A 240 -7.66 29.53 47.49
N PHE A 241 -7.14 29.97 46.35
CA PHE A 241 -6.56 31.30 46.21
C PHE A 241 -7.60 32.40 46.45
N LYS A 242 -8.80 32.28 45.85
CA LYS A 242 -9.91 33.22 46.10
C LYS A 242 -10.26 33.29 47.59
N ALA A 243 -10.40 32.14 48.25
CA ALA A 243 -10.70 32.09 49.68
C ALA A 243 -9.58 32.73 50.53
N GLY A 244 -8.32 32.49 50.18
CA GLY A 244 -7.16 33.12 50.82
C GLY A 244 -7.17 34.64 50.67
N LEU A 245 -7.53 35.16 49.49
CA LEU A 245 -7.64 36.60 49.24
C LEU A 245 -8.74 37.25 50.10
N VAL A 246 -9.90 36.60 50.22
CA VAL A 246 -11.00 37.05 51.09
C VAL A 246 -10.55 37.07 52.55
N ALA A 247 -9.89 36.02 53.03
CA ALA A 247 -9.37 35.96 54.39
C ALA A 247 -8.33 37.06 54.67
N TYR A 248 -7.39 37.29 53.75
CA TYR A 248 -6.41 38.37 53.87
C TYR A 248 -7.06 39.76 53.88
N THR A 249 -8.07 39.97 53.02
CA THR A 249 -8.82 41.23 53.00
C THR A 249 -9.56 41.48 54.32
N ALA A 250 -10.12 40.43 54.93
CA ALA A 250 -10.75 40.51 56.24
C ALA A 250 -9.72 40.80 57.37
N GLN A 251 -8.53 40.19 57.32
CA GLN A 251 -7.44 40.50 58.25
C GLN A 251 -6.99 41.96 58.13
N LEU A 252 -6.87 42.47 56.91
CA LEU A 252 -6.51 43.86 56.66
C LEU A 252 -7.59 44.84 57.16
N ALA A 253 -8.88 44.50 56.99
CA ALA A 253 -9.98 45.27 57.53
C ALA A 253 -9.95 45.30 59.07
N LYS A 254 -9.65 44.15 59.71
CA LYS A 254 -9.48 44.06 61.16
C LYS A 254 -8.32 44.93 61.63
N LEU A 255 -7.14 44.84 61.01
CA LEU A 255 -5.97 45.66 61.36
C LEU A 255 -6.28 47.16 61.26
N ARG A 256 -6.99 47.58 60.20
CA ARG A 256 -7.43 48.98 60.04
C ARG A 256 -8.37 49.41 61.15
N SER A 257 -9.32 48.54 61.53
CA SER A 257 -10.23 48.79 62.65
C SER A 257 -9.49 48.90 63.97
N ASP A 258 -8.56 47.98 64.25
CA ASP A 258 -7.76 47.95 65.47
C ASP A 258 -6.88 49.20 65.58
N LEU A 259 -6.24 49.62 64.48
CA LEU A 259 -5.44 50.85 64.42
C LEU A 259 -6.30 52.12 64.60
N ALA A 260 -7.50 52.15 64.01
CA ALA A 260 -8.43 53.25 64.21
C ALA A 260 -8.94 53.31 65.65
N ALA A 261 -9.17 52.16 66.29
CA ALA A 261 -9.55 52.07 67.69
C ALA A 261 -8.42 52.53 68.62
N SER A 262 -7.17 52.10 68.36
CA SER A 262 -6.02 52.54 69.15
C SER A 262 -5.77 54.04 69.02
N ALA A 263 -5.87 54.59 67.80
CA ALA A 263 -5.73 56.02 67.57
C ALA A 263 -6.79 56.84 68.31
N LYS A 264 -8.07 56.40 68.30
CA LYS A 264 -9.15 57.04 69.07
C LYS A 264 -8.91 56.96 70.57
N ALA A 265 -8.44 55.81 71.07
CA ALA A 265 -8.14 55.63 72.48
C ALA A 265 -6.99 56.55 72.95
N SER A 266 -5.95 56.74 72.13
CA SER A 266 -4.82 57.62 72.46
C SER A 266 -5.12 59.10 72.22
N ALA A 267 -6.04 59.44 71.31
CA ALA A 267 -6.35 60.83 70.92
C ALA A 267 -6.84 61.69 72.09
N GLY A 268 -7.53 61.12 73.07
CA GLY A 268 -7.93 61.82 74.29
C GLY A 268 -6.95 61.64 75.45
N ALA A 269 -6.30 60.48 75.53
CA ALA A 269 -5.42 60.13 76.64
C ALA A 269 -4.12 60.96 76.66
N VAL A 270 -3.47 61.14 75.51
CA VAL A 270 -2.20 61.87 75.43
C VAL A 270 -2.40 63.37 75.74
N PRO A 271 -3.39 64.08 75.16
CA PRO A 271 -3.64 65.47 75.52
C PRO A 271 -4.05 65.65 76.98
N ALA A 272 -4.88 64.75 77.53
CA ALA A 272 -5.27 64.81 78.93
C ALA A 272 -4.07 64.63 79.87
N GLN A 273 -3.18 63.68 79.57
CA GLN A 273 -1.95 63.48 80.35
C GLN A 273 -1.00 64.69 80.24
N LEU A 274 -0.87 65.27 79.05
CA LEU A 274 -0.04 66.46 78.83
C LEU A 274 -0.60 67.67 79.58
N GLN A 275 -1.93 67.86 79.58
CA GLN A 275 -2.60 68.91 80.34
C GLN A 275 -2.39 68.71 81.85
N ALA A 276 -2.56 67.49 82.38
CA ALA A 276 -2.30 67.20 83.79
C ALA A 276 -0.85 67.54 84.18
N LEU A 277 0.12 67.17 83.36
CA LEU A 277 1.53 67.53 83.57
C LEU A 277 1.79 69.04 83.46
N GLN A 278 1.06 69.76 82.61
CA GLN A 278 1.14 71.21 82.51
C GLN A 278 0.58 71.91 83.75
N GLU A 279 -0.56 71.43 84.28
CA GLU A 279 -1.18 71.95 85.51
C GLU A 279 -0.26 71.72 86.72
N GLU A 280 0.34 70.54 86.81
CA GLU A 280 1.37 70.22 87.81
C GLU A 280 2.58 71.16 87.68
N ASN A 281 3.11 71.35 86.47
CA ASN A 281 4.21 72.28 86.23
C ASN A 281 3.86 73.72 86.60
N ALA A 282 2.65 74.17 86.28
CA ALA A 282 2.18 75.51 86.67
C ALA A 282 2.09 75.64 88.20
N SER A 283 1.62 74.59 88.89
CA SER A 283 1.60 74.52 90.35
C SER A 283 3.00 74.58 90.95
N LEU A 284 3.93 73.77 90.42
CA LEU A 284 5.34 73.76 90.84
C LEU A 284 6.01 75.11 90.61
N LYS A 285 5.78 75.77 89.47
CA LYS A 285 6.28 77.13 89.21
C LYS A 285 5.71 78.14 90.21
N ARG A 286 4.41 78.05 90.54
CA ARG A 286 3.80 78.91 91.57
C ARG A 286 4.43 78.66 92.94
N ALA A 287 4.55 77.40 93.37
CA ALA A 287 5.18 77.03 94.63
C ALA A 287 6.63 77.52 94.70
N ASN A 288 7.41 77.34 93.63
CA ASN A 288 8.78 77.85 93.53
C ASN A 288 8.83 79.38 93.63
N SER A 289 7.90 80.11 92.98
CA SER A 289 7.83 81.57 93.09
C SER A 289 7.52 82.05 94.51
N VAL A 290 6.70 81.31 95.25
CA VAL A 290 6.36 81.61 96.66
C VAL A 290 7.58 81.34 97.53
N LEU A 291 8.26 80.21 97.31
CA LEU A 291 9.48 79.86 98.03
C LEU A 291 10.59 80.90 97.80
N ARG A 292 10.81 81.33 96.55
CA ARG A 292 11.75 82.40 96.22
C ARG A 292 11.40 83.71 96.93
N ARG A 293 10.13 84.14 96.87
CA ARG A 293 9.67 85.33 97.59
C ARG A 293 9.87 85.20 99.09
N HIS A 294 9.58 84.04 99.67
CA HIS A 294 9.76 83.77 101.09
C HIS A 294 11.23 83.80 101.50
N SER A 295 12.11 83.20 100.69
CA SER A 295 13.57 83.26 100.86
C SER A 295 14.08 84.70 100.80
N THR A 296 13.68 85.49 99.80
CA THR A 296 14.09 86.91 99.70
C THR A 296 13.51 87.80 100.80
N ALA A 297 12.31 87.52 101.30
CA ALA A 297 11.69 88.33 102.35
C ALA A 297 12.34 88.11 103.73
N HIS A 298 13.00 86.96 103.92
CA HIS A 298 13.63 86.56 105.17
C HIS A 298 15.15 86.38 105.06
N ASP A 299 15.76 86.81 103.94
CA ASP A 299 17.18 86.65 103.60
C ASP A 299 17.73 85.24 103.89
N LEU A 300 16.93 84.20 103.60
CA LEU A 300 17.31 82.81 103.85
C LEU A 300 18.36 82.36 102.84
N ASP A 301 19.51 81.92 103.32
CA ASP A 301 20.55 81.31 102.51
C ASP A 301 20.19 79.86 102.10
N VAL A 302 20.99 79.30 101.19
CA VAL A 302 20.74 77.97 100.60
C VAL A 302 20.73 76.89 101.67
N ASP A 303 21.64 76.96 102.64
CA ASP A 303 21.79 75.95 103.69
C ASP A 303 20.59 75.96 104.65
N THR A 304 20.08 77.14 105.02
CA THR A 304 18.87 77.28 105.85
C THR A 304 17.61 76.78 105.12
N LEU A 305 17.52 77.00 103.80
CA LEU A 305 16.40 76.47 103.00
C LEU A 305 16.41 74.93 102.94
N ILE A 306 17.60 74.34 102.81
CA ILE A 306 17.79 72.87 102.78
C ILE A 306 17.38 72.27 104.12
N LEU A 307 17.83 72.83 105.24
CA LEU A 307 17.45 72.41 106.59
C LEU A 307 15.93 72.47 106.81
N ALA A 308 15.30 73.59 106.43
CA ALA A 308 13.84 73.75 106.54
C ALA A 308 13.07 72.77 105.65
N SER A 309 13.58 72.44 104.45
CA SER A 309 12.96 71.46 103.55
C SER A 309 13.05 70.02 104.07
N ALA A 310 14.06 69.72 104.90
CA ALA A 310 14.17 68.48 105.65
C ALA A 310 13.33 68.48 106.94
N GLY A 311 12.60 69.57 107.23
CA GLY A 311 11.78 69.74 108.42
C GLY A 311 12.54 70.12 109.68
N ILE A 312 13.80 70.54 109.56
CA ILE A 312 14.67 70.91 110.68
C ILE A 312 14.57 72.43 110.86
N THR A 313 14.03 72.86 111.99
CA THR A 313 13.91 74.28 112.31
C THR A 313 15.16 74.78 113.04
N SER A 314 15.38 76.10 113.05
CA SER A 314 16.49 76.71 113.81
C SER A 314 16.43 76.37 115.31
N GLU A 315 15.28 75.97 115.84
CA GLU A 315 15.12 75.56 117.24
C GLU A 315 15.53 74.09 117.49
N ASP A 316 15.52 73.26 116.44
CA ASP A 316 15.95 71.85 116.49
C ASP A 316 17.47 71.70 116.35
N ILE A 317 18.19 72.79 116.11
CA ILE A 317 19.65 72.83 115.95
C ILE A 317 20.27 73.32 117.26
N ASP A 318 21.09 72.46 117.87
CA ASP A 318 21.83 72.79 119.09
C ASP A 318 23.05 73.67 118.75
N TRP A 319 22.80 74.99 118.71
CA TRP A 319 23.80 75.99 118.30
C TRP A 319 24.99 76.11 119.27
N GLU A 320 24.82 75.77 120.56
CA GLU A 320 25.93 75.76 121.53
C GLU A 320 27.00 74.72 121.16
N LEU A 321 26.58 73.56 120.64
CA LEU A 321 27.49 72.50 120.21
C LEU A 321 28.32 72.90 118.98
N LEU A 322 27.77 73.77 118.13
CA LEU A 322 28.40 74.25 116.90
C LEU A 322 29.19 75.55 117.10
N GLY A 323 29.13 76.17 118.28
CA GLY A 323 29.86 77.40 118.61
C GLY A 323 29.41 78.65 117.83
N LEU A 324 28.17 78.65 117.31
CA LEU A 324 27.61 79.72 116.49
C LEU A 324 26.34 80.31 117.15
N SER A 325 25.95 81.53 116.77
CA SER A 325 24.73 82.19 117.27
C SER A 325 23.57 82.05 116.26
N PRO A 326 22.30 81.89 116.71
CA PRO A 326 21.16 81.71 115.80
C PRO A 326 20.91 82.94 114.90
N PRO A 327 20.52 82.77 113.62
CA PRO A 327 20.24 83.89 112.72
C PRO A 327 18.90 84.59 113.04
N SER A 328 18.89 85.93 112.99
CA SER A 328 17.72 86.77 113.30
C SER A 328 16.81 86.97 112.08
N ILE A 329 15.55 86.54 112.16
CA ILE A 329 14.56 86.71 111.08
C ILE A 329 13.99 88.14 111.13
N CYS A 330 14.40 89.01 110.19
CA CYS A 330 13.91 90.39 110.10
C CYS A 330 12.65 90.51 109.23
N SER A 331 11.49 90.77 109.84
CA SER A 331 10.25 91.10 109.13
C SER A 331 10.25 92.60 108.74
N LYS A 332 10.48 92.93 107.46
CA LYS A 332 10.30 94.29 106.93
C LYS A 332 9.37 94.31 105.71
N ARG A 333 8.29 95.06 105.85
CA ARG A 333 7.30 95.42 104.82
C ARG A 333 7.91 96.44 103.84
N SER A 334 7.91 96.15 102.54
CA SER A 334 8.13 97.12 101.47
C SER A 334 7.23 96.87 100.25
N ARG A 335 6.52 97.93 99.86
CA ARG A 335 5.83 98.11 98.56
C ARG A 335 6.86 98.52 97.50
N SER A 336 6.76 98.02 96.26
CA SER A 336 6.89 98.78 95.00
C SER A 336 6.66 97.90 93.75
N SER A 337 6.24 98.57 92.68
CA SER A 337 5.67 98.13 91.39
C SER A 337 6.69 97.69 90.32
N SER A 338 6.14 97.35 89.13
CA SER A 338 6.73 97.27 87.77
C SER A 338 7.47 95.97 87.41
N SER A 339 7.50 95.46 86.17
CA SER A 339 6.88 95.74 84.86
C SER A 339 7.48 94.68 83.87
N GLU A 340 6.88 94.50 82.67
CA GLU A 340 7.55 94.07 81.39
C GLU A 340 7.91 92.57 81.21
N ILE A 341 7.94 91.91 80.03
CA ILE A 341 7.69 92.15 78.59
C ILE A 341 7.87 90.78 77.86
N ALA A 342 7.40 90.69 76.60
CA ALA A 342 7.79 89.78 75.48
C ALA A 342 7.15 88.37 75.45
N GLU A 343 6.31 87.99 74.48
CA GLU A 343 6.39 88.04 72.99
C GLU A 343 7.70 87.41 72.45
N ASP A 344 7.64 86.15 72.02
CA ASP A 344 8.50 85.67 70.92
C ASP A 344 7.85 84.49 70.19
N SER A 345 7.76 84.66 68.88
CA SER A 345 7.28 83.77 67.80
C SER A 345 8.16 84.18 66.61
N PRO A 346 8.70 83.29 65.76
CA PRO A 346 7.83 82.61 64.80
C PRO A 346 8.27 81.24 64.25
N ASP A 347 7.26 80.68 63.59
CA ASP A 347 7.14 79.60 62.62
C ASP A 347 8.06 79.72 61.39
N ALA A 348 8.44 78.57 60.81
CA ALA A 348 8.94 78.48 59.43
C ALA A 348 8.79 77.05 58.90
N ALA A 349 7.73 76.84 58.13
CA ALA A 349 7.53 75.72 57.21
C ALA A 349 8.46 75.85 55.98
N MET A 350 8.91 74.72 55.43
CA MET A 350 9.42 74.64 54.06
C MET A 350 8.83 73.42 53.35
N ASP A 351 8.03 73.76 52.36
CA ASP A 351 7.43 72.97 51.29
C ASP A 351 8.45 72.74 50.16
N SER A 352 8.34 71.61 49.46
CA SER A 352 9.02 71.42 48.17
C SER A 352 8.22 70.49 47.25
N GLY A 353 7.66 71.11 46.20
CA GLY A 353 7.06 70.50 45.01
C GLY A 353 8.08 69.75 44.13
N GLU A 354 7.64 68.78 43.32
CA GLU A 354 7.31 68.91 41.87
C GLU A 354 8.57 69.17 41.01
N GLU A 355 8.84 68.62 39.83
CA GLU A 355 8.12 67.90 38.78
C GLU A 355 9.21 67.60 37.69
N THR A 356 9.02 66.64 36.77
CA THR A 356 9.66 66.52 35.41
C THR A 356 9.67 65.05 34.99
N LYS A 357 9.40 64.59 33.75
CA LYS A 357 8.96 65.13 32.46
C LYS A 357 8.97 63.93 31.49
N THR A 358 7.95 63.76 30.65
CA THR A 358 7.92 62.85 29.48
C THR A 358 8.34 63.61 28.21
N PRO A 359 8.30 63.10 26.95
CA PRO A 359 8.17 61.74 26.37
C PRO A 359 9.17 61.48 25.20
N ALA A 360 9.13 60.28 24.58
CA ALA A 360 9.39 60.11 23.13
C ALA A 360 8.91 58.73 22.61
N GLU A 361 8.01 58.76 21.63
CA GLU A 361 7.67 57.63 20.73
C GLU A 361 8.69 57.51 19.58
N VAL A 362 8.83 56.31 19.00
CA VAL A 362 8.65 55.99 17.54
C VAL A 362 9.38 54.69 17.13
N SER A 363 8.58 53.75 16.62
CA SER A 363 8.78 52.86 15.46
C SER A 363 9.95 51.87 15.39
N THR A 364 9.65 50.57 15.32
CA THR A 364 9.55 49.84 14.03
C THR A 364 9.20 48.37 14.29
N GLY A 365 8.20 47.87 13.57
CA GLY A 365 7.96 46.44 13.39
C GLY A 365 8.18 46.09 11.93
N ALA A 366 8.95 45.02 11.67
CA ALA A 366 8.73 44.05 10.59
C ALA A 366 9.92 43.08 10.50
N GLY A 367 9.60 41.78 10.64
CA GLY A 367 10.12 40.68 9.83
C GLY A 367 11.62 40.35 9.86
N HIS A 368 11.95 39.19 10.44
CA HIS A 368 12.54 38.04 9.73
C HIS A 368 13.06 37.04 10.77
N HIS A 369 12.50 35.83 10.82
CA HIS A 369 13.24 34.67 11.28
C HIS A 369 12.85 33.44 10.47
N THR A 370 13.87 32.93 9.80
CA THR A 370 14.01 31.65 9.10
C THR A 370 14.15 30.48 10.10
N PHE A 371 14.26 29.24 9.57
CA PHE A 371 14.72 27.98 10.23
C PHE A 371 13.61 27.17 10.95
N TRP A 372 13.32 25.86 10.78
CA TRP A 372 13.91 24.62 10.20
C TRP A 372 12.74 23.65 9.83
N GLY A 373 12.82 22.59 9.02
CA GLY A 373 13.97 21.80 8.57
C GLY A 373 14.04 20.42 9.25
N SER A 374 13.13 19.48 8.91
CA SER A 374 13.32 18.00 8.77
C SER A 374 11.97 17.29 8.70
#